data_AF-A0A7C7V0T2-F1
#
_entry.id   AF-A0A7C7V0T2-F1
#
_cell.length_a   1.000
_cell.length_b   1.000
_cell.length_c   1.000
_cell.angle_alpha   90.00
_cell.angle_beta   90.00
_cell.angle_gamma   90.00
#
_symmetry.space_group_name_H-M   'P 1'
#
loop_
_entity.id
_entity.type
_entity.pdbx_description
1 polymer ?
#
loop_
_entity_poly.entity_id
_entity_poly.type
_entity_poly.pdbx_seq_one_letter_code
_entity_poly.pdbx_strand_id
1 'polypeptide(L)' 'CRISDDKVRVEIADEGEGFDPEAIPDPTDDEYLDMPSGRGVMLMRNFMTRVEYLEGGTRVVMEKERS' A
#
# COMPACT_ATOMS: atom_id res chain seq x y z
N CYS A 1 -13.35 7.77 1.16
CA CYS A 1 -13.40 6.63 2.09
C CYS A 1 -14.84 6.11 2.15
N ARG A 2 -15.04 4.78 2.07
CA ARG A 2 -16.34 4.12 2.27
C ARG A 2 -16.19 3.10 3.39
N ILE A 3 -17.17 3.04 4.29
CA ILE A 3 -17.15 2.18 5.46
C ILE A 3 -18.51 1.47 5.54
N SER A 4 -18.48 0.17 5.78
CA SER A 4 -19.61 -0.69 6.17
C SER A 4 -19.22 -1.54 7.37
N ASP A 5 -20.15 -2.33 7.90
CA ASP A 5 -19.91 -3.18 9.07
C ASP A 5 -18.85 -4.27 8.82
N ASP A 6 -18.72 -4.70 7.57
CA ASP A 6 -17.86 -5.78 7.08
C ASP A 6 -16.65 -5.31 6.28
N LYS A 7 -16.62 -4.05 5.82
CA LYS A 7 -15.58 -3.57 4.90
C LYS A 7 -15.23 -2.09 5.07
N VAL A 8 -13.94 -1.78 4.97
CA VAL A 8 -13.44 -0.42 4.80
C VAL A 8 -12.73 -0.31 3.45
N ARG A 9 -13.07 0.71 2.66
CA ARG A 9 -12.38 1.07 1.42
C ARG A 9 -11.82 2.48 1.51
N VAL A 10 -10.50 2.58 1.44
CA VAL A 10 -9.75 3.83 1.42
C VAL A 10 -9.17 4.03 0.03
N GLU A 11 -9.16 5.27 -0.43
CA GLU A 11 -8.61 5.67 -1.71
C GLU A 11 -7.83 6.96 -1.49
N ILE A 12 -6.59 6.96 -1.95
CA ILE A 12 -5.63 8.06 -1.80
C ILE A 12 -5.04 8.33 -3.18
N ALA A 13 -4.95 9.60 -3.55
CA ALA A 13 -4.33 10.05 -4.78
C ALA A 13 -3.42 11.26 -4.49
N ASP A 14 -2.33 11.37 -5.24
CA ASP A 14 -1.42 12.51 -5.23
C ASP A 14 -1.09 12.99 -6.65
N GLU A 15 -0.39 14.12 -6.76
CA GLU A 15 -0.02 14.78 -8.03
C GLU A 15 1.45 14.53 -8.42
N GLY A 16 2.09 13.48 -7.87
CA GLY A 16 3.46 13.13 -8.17
C GLY A 16 3.64 12.37 -9.50
N GLU A 17 4.88 11.95 -9.77
CA GLU A 17 5.22 11.16 -10.97
C GLU A 17 4.80 9.68 -10.85
N GLY A 18 4.36 9.26 -9.66
CA GLY A 18 4.05 7.87 -9.36
C GLY A 18 5.29 7.01 -9.11
N PHE A 19 5.10 5.71 -9.07
CA PHE A 19 6.15 4.71 -8.90
C PHE A 19 5.67 3.33 -9.38
N ASP A 20 6.61 2.46 -9.72
CA ASP A 20 6.33 1.06 -10.01
C ASP A 20 6.29 0.24 -8.70
N PRO A 21 5.12 -0.30 -8.28
CA PRO A 21 5.03 -1.08 -7.05
C PRO A 21 5.77 -2.43 -7.12
N GLU A 22 6.00 -2.97 -8.33
CA GLU A 22 6.71 -4.24 -8.52
C GLU A 22 8.23 -4.07 -8.42
N ALA A 23 8.74 -2.86 -8.64
CA ALA A 23 10.15 -2.53 -8.50
C ALA A 23 10.58 -2.23 -7.04
N ILE A 24 9.65 -2.23 -6.08
CA ILE A 24 9.96 -1.94 -4.67
C ILE A 24 10.62 -3.18 -4.03
N PRO A 25 11.84 -3.03 -3.46
CA PRO A 25 12.53 -4.14 -2.80
C PRO A 25 11.81 -4.58 -1.52
N ASP A 26 12.03 -5.84 -1.10
CA ASP A 26 11.48 -6.33 0.15
C ASP A 26 12.21 -5.66 1.33
N PRO A 27 11.52 -4.86 2.16
CA PRO A 27 12.15 -4.22 3.30
C PRO A 27 12.68 -5.19 4.38
N THR A 28 12.33 -6.47 4.32
CA THR A 28 12.77 -7.50 5.27
C THR A 28 14.07 -8.20 4.88
N ASP A 29 14.61 -7.92 3.68
CA ASP A 29 15.94 -8.38 3.29
C ASP A 29 17.02 -7.74 4.16
N ASP A 30 18.10 -8.50 4.43
CA ASP A 30 19.20 -8.11 5.34
C ASP A 30 19.78 -6.73 5.02
N GLU A 31 19.88 -6.37 3.73
CA GLU A 31 20.40 -5.08 3.26
C GLU A 31 19.53 -3.88 3.66
N TYR A 32 18.24 -4.10 3.94
CA TYR A 32 17.28 -3.06 4.27
C TYR A 32 16.79 -3.10 5.72
N LEU A 33 17.21 -4.07 6.54
CA LEU A 33 16.73 -4.25 7.92
C LEU A 33 16.96 -3.01 8.79
N ASP A 34 18.14 -2.38 8.67
CA ASP A 34 18.52 -1.20 9.47
C ASP A 34 17.90 0.12 8.94
N MET A 35 17.21 0.09 7.80
CA MET A 35 16.59 1.29 7.23
C MET A 35 15.30 1.66 8.01
N PRO A 36 15.21 2.86 8.59
CA PRO A 36 14.08 3.23 9.46
C PRO A 36 12.79 3.58 8.68
N SER A 37 12.87 3.65 7.36
CA SER A 37 11.79 4.10 6.47
C SER A 37 11.54 3.10 5.32
N GLY A 38 10.56 3.39 4.46
CA GLY A 38 10.29 2.57 3.27
C GLY A 38 9.39 1.35 3.50
N ARG A 39 8.72 1.27 4.66
CA ARG A 39 7.85 0.13 5.01
C ARG A 39 6.40 0.29 4.54
N GLY A 40 6.00 1.45 4.02
CA GLY A 40 4.61 1.79 3.73
C GLY A 40 3.90 0.74 2.87
N VAL A 41 4.47 0.41 1.71
CA VAL A 41 3.91 -0.58 0.78
C VAL A 41 3.82 -1.98 1.40
N MET A 42 4.85 -2.40 2.14
CA MET A 42 4.83 -3.68 2.88
C MET A 42 3.70 -3.71 3.91
N LEU A 43 3.54 -2.64 4.71
CA LEU A 43 2.47 -2.55 5.71
C LEU A 43 1.08 -2.58 5.04
N MET A 44 0.90 -1.87 3.92
CA MET A 44 -0.36 -1.91 3.16
C MET A 44 -0.66 -3.34 2.69
N ARG A 45 0.32 -4.03 2.07
CA ARG A 45 0.18 -5.41 1.58
C ARG A 45 -0.13 -6.40 2.71
N ASN A 46 0.46 -6.22 3.89
CA ASN A 46 0.30 -7.15 5.01
C ASN A 46 -0.99 -6.94 5.81
N PHE A 47 -1.46 -5.70 5.94
CA PHE A 47 -2.62 -5.41 6.77
C PHE A 47 -3.95 -5.38 6.02
N MET A 48 -3.93 -5.03 4.73
CA MET A 48 -5.15 -4.88 3.93
C MET A 48 -5.52 -6.21 3.25
N THR A 49 -6.81 -6.43 3.03
CA THR A 49 -7.31 -7.59 2.27
C THR A 49 -7.00 -7.44 0.78
N ARG A 50 -7.09 -6.21 0.27
CA ARG A 50 -6.74 -5.87 -1.13
C ARG A 50 -6.02 -4.54 -1.16
N VAL A 51 -4.99 -4.46 -1.99
CA VAL A 51 -4.29 -3.22 -2.35
C VAL A 51 -4.16 -3.18 -3.87
N GLU A 52 -4.50 -2.06 -4.48
CA GLU A 52 -4.41 -1.84 -5.92
C GLU A 52 -3.83 -0.46 -6.19
N TYR A 53 -2.77 -0.42 -7.01
CA TYR A 53 -2.15 0.82 -7.47
C TYR A 53 -2.64 1.12 -8.88
N LEU A 54 -3.03 2.37 -9.11
CA LEU A 54 -3.61 2.88 -10.35
C LEU A 54 -2.81 4.09 -10.80
N GLU A 55 -3.03 4.52 -12.05
CA GLU A 55 -2.50 5.79 -12.59
C GLU A 55 -0.97 5.91 -12.45
N GLY A 56 -0.24 4.80 -12.63
CA GLY A 56 1.22 4.77 -12.51
C GLY A 56 1.74 4.86 -11.07
N GLY A 57 0.91 4.55 -10.08
CA GLY A 57 1.30 4.52 -8.66
C GLY A 57 0.93 5.77 -7.87
N THR A 58 0.40 6.81 -8.52
CA THR A 58 -0.09 8.04 -7.87
C THR A 58 -1.43 7.84 -7.15
N ARG A 59 -2.12 6.74 -7.42
CA ARG A 59 -3.39 6.40 -6.78
C ARG A 59 -3.33 5.01 -6.19
N VAL A 60 -3.72 4.89 -4.92
CA VAL A 60 -3.84 3.61 -4.23
C VAL A 60 -5.24 3.42 -3.70
N VAL A 61 -5.80 2.24 -3.97
CA VAL A 61 -7.04 1.75 -3.40
C VAL A 61 -6.71 0.64 -2.42
N MET A 62 -7.17 0.78 -1.18
CA MET A 62 -7.00 -0.23 -0.15
C MET A 62 -8.35 -0.68 0.40
N GLU A 63 -8.53 -1.99 0.55
CA GLU A 63 -9.73 -2.57 1.14
C GLU A 63 -9.37 -3.51 2.28
N LYS A 64 -10.06 -3.37 3.42
CA LYS A 64 -9.96 -4.29 4.56
C LYS A 64 -11.33 -4.87 4.83
N GLU A 65 -11.41 -6.19 4.83
CA GLU A 65 -12.57 -6.94 5.29
C GLU A 65 -12.42 -7.30 6.77
N ARG A 66 -13.53 -7.30 7.49
CA ARG A 66 -13.58 -7.74 8.89
C ARG A 66 -13.27 -9.24 8.93
N SER A 67 -12.16 -9.57 9.59
CA SER A 67 -11.70 -10.95 9.83
C SER A 67 -12.45 -11.60 11.00
#